data_AF-A0A0F7SVE5-F1
#
_entry.id   AF-A0A0F7SVE5-F1
#
_cell.length_a   1.000
_cell.length_b   1.000
_cell.length_c   1.000
_cell.angle_alpha   90.00
_cell.angle_beta   90.00
_cell.angle_gamma   90.00
#
_symmetry.space_group_name_H-M   'P 1'
#
loop_
_entity.id
_entity.type
_entity.pdbx_description
1 polymer ?
#
loop_
_entity_poly.entity_id
_entity_poly.type
_entity_poly.pdbx_seq_one_letter_code
_entity_poly.pdbx_strand_id
1 'polypeptide(L)'
;MSEGLPPLELFISTSLESSLGAPVSEDNIEYIARLVEEEALEDEDKIEAVRGILETEFEGREEVVIEQAVLSILEEHRRLLAEIPSPTLSESESSESEDDDSSNNPAIQDPAFQERLRKALLIQQYGLVEDDSASSYAVREGGPGPGEGKKPAEGGIDEALLRSELKRMSMKKKTRKKYDSVNEDYFASGNLNREKMKYEDAQKRAAAKATAAEKKVNDKAGYAKQKADQQAKLEARRKKAAKGERRG
;
A
#
# COMPACT_ATOMS: atom_id res chain seq x y z
N MET A 1 -12.35 -10.29 -40.31
CA MET A 1 -13.50 -9.52 -39.80
C MET A 1 -12.88 -8.25 -39.24
N SER A 2 -13.23 -7.08 -39.77
CA SER A 2 -12.69 -5.81 -39.26
C SER A 2 -13.37 -5.55 -37.92
N GLU A 3 -12.68 -5.86 -36.83
CA GLU A 3 -13.04 -5.32 -35.53
C GLU A 3 -12.89 -3.80 -35.68
N GLY A 4 -14.02 -3.08 -35.63
CA GLY A 4 -13.99 -1.63 -35.71
C GLY A 4 -13.23 -1.12 -34.49
N LEU A 5 -12.27 -0.24 -34.72
CA LEU A 5 -11.52 0.42 -33.64
C LEU A 5 -12.53 1.10 -32.68
N PRO A 6 -12.35 0.98 -31.35
CA PRO A 6 -13.18 1.66 -30.35
C PRO A 6 -13.20 3.18 -30.60
N PRO A 7 -14.25 3.88 -30.12
CA PRO A 7 -14.49 5.29 -30.44
C PRO A 7 -13.32 6.20 -30.08
N LEU A 8 -12.59 5.88 -29.00
CA LEU A 8 -11.40 6.62 -28.57
C LEU A 8 -10.22 6.43 -29.52
N GLU A 9 -9.96 5.21 -29.99
CA GLU A 9 -8.84 4.92 -30.91
C GLU A 9 -9.03 5.60 -32.27
N LEU A 10 -10.27 5.65 -32.79
CA LEU A 10 -10.60 6.42 -34.00
C LEU A 10 -10.37 7.92 -33.81
N PHE A 11 -10.68 8.44 -32.63
CA PHE A 11 -10.43 9.85 -32.32
C PHE A 11 -8.93 10.14 -32.21
N ILE A 12 -8.17 9.28 -31.53
CA ILE A 12 -6.71 9.40 -31.41
C ILE A 12 -6.07 9.37 -32.80
N SER A 13 -6.46 8.43 -33.67
CA SER A 13 -5.90 8.33 -35.01
C SER A 13 -6.17 9.59 -35.83
N THR A 14 -7.41 10.09 -35.83
CA THR A 14 -7.80 11.30 -36.58
C THR A 14 -7.21 12.58 -36.00
N SER A 15 -7.12 12.70 -34.68
CA SER A 15 -6.54 13.87 -33.99
C SER A 15 -5.03 13.95 -34.25
N LEU A 16 -4.31 12.83 -34.13
CA LEU A 16 -2.87 12.78 -34.37
C LEU A 16 -2.51 12.97 -35.85
N GLU A 17 -3.29 12.40 -36.78
CA GLU A 17 -3.12 12.69 -38.21
C GLU A 17 -3.36 14.17 -38.54
N SER A 18 -4.37 14.79 -37.92
CA SER A 18 -4.69 16.20 -38.16
C SER A 18 -3.67 17.17 -37.57
N SER A 19 -3.19 16.86 -36.36
CA SER A 19 -2.29 17.74 -35.60
C SER A 19 -0.82 17.56 -36.00
N LEU A 20 -0.38 16.31 -36.19
CA LEU A 20 1.02 15.98 -36.47
C LEU A 20 1.28 15.62 -37.94
N GLY A 21 0.24 15.44 -38.76
CA GLY A 21 0.36 15.30 -40.21
C GLY A 21 1.01 13.99 -40.67
N ALA A 22 1.10 12.98 -39.81
CA ALA A 22 1.60 11.65 -40.17
C ALA A 22 0.78 10.56 -39.46
N PRO A 23 0.59 9.39 -40.11
CA PRO A 23 -0.11 8.28 -39.50
C PRO A 23 0.73 7.70 -38.36
N VAL A 24 0.06 7.42 -37.25
CA VAL A 24 0.61 6.77 -36.05
C VAL A 24 0.43 5.27 -36.20
N SER A 25 1.36 4.48 -35.64
CA SER A 25 1.19 3.03 -35.64
C SER A 25 -0.04 2.59 -34.83
N GLU A 26 -0.79 1.60 -35.34
CA GLU A 26 -1.99 1.06 -34.68
C GLU A 26 -1.69 0.59 -33.25
N ASP A 27 -0.52 -0.04 -33.03
CA ASP A 27 -0.05 -0.48 -31.71
C ASP A 27 0.09 0.69 -30.72
N ASN A 28 0.60 1.85 -31.18
CA ASN A 28 0.74 3.03 -30.34
C ASN A 28 -0.61 3.68 -30.06
N ILE A 29 -1.54 3.68 -31.02
CA ILE A 29 -2.90 4.17 -30.84
C ILE A 29 -3.63 3.35 -29.76
N GLU A 30 -3.56 2.02 -29.85
CA GLU A 30 -4.15 1.11 -28.86
C GLU A 30 -3.51 1.30 -27.48
N TYR A 31 -2.18 1.43 -27.42
CA TYR A 31 -1.47 1.64 -26.16
C TYR A 31 -1.84 2.99 -25.51
N ILE A 32 -1.93 4.07 -26.29
CA ILE A 32 -2.36 5.38 -25.80
C ILE A 32 -3.80 5.33 -25.29
N ALA A 33 -4.71 4.68 -26.03
CA ALA A 33 -6.10 4.53 -25.61
C ALA A 33 -6.20 3.82 -24.26
N ARG A 34 -5.51 2.68 -24.10
CA ARG A 34 -5.47 1.92 -22.83
C ARG A 34 -4.91 2.75 -21.68
N LEU A 35 -3.87 3.54 -21.93
CA LEU A 35 -3.24 4.37 -20.90
C LEU A 35 -4.16 5.50 -20.43
N VAL A 36 -4.93 6.07 -21.36
CA VAL A 36 -5.93 7.10 -21.06
C VAL A 36 -7.12 6.53 -20.29
N GLU A 37 -7.55 5.31 -20.62
CA GLU A 37 -8.63 4.59 -19.95
C GLU A 37 -8.26 4.08 -18.54
N GLU A 38 -6.97 3.93 -18.22
CA GLU A 38 -6.52 3.40 -16.93
C GLU A 38 -6.88 4.33 -15.76
N GLU A 39 -7.81 3.92 -14.90
CA GLU A 39 -8.27 4.72 -13.74
C GLU A 39 -7.21 4.87 -12.63
N ALA A 40 -6.17 4.02 -12.62
CA ALA A 40 -5.13 4.04 -11.60
C ALA A 40 -4.12 5.19 -11.78
N LEU A 41 -4.08 5.80 -12.97
CA LEU A 41 -3.18 6.90 -13.30
C LEU A 41 -3.89 8.25 -13.14
N GLU A 42 -3.21 9.20 -12.53
CA GLU A 42 -3.67 10.58 -12.46
C GLU A 42 -3.56 11.25 -13.84
N ASP A 43 -4.36 12.28 -14.10
CA ASP A 43 -4.37 12.95 -15.40
C ASP A 43 -3.00 13.55 -15.75
N GLU A 44 -2.23 14.01 -14.76
CA GLU A 44 -0.86 14.51 -14.94
C GLU A 44 0.09 13.41 -15.45
N ASP A 45 0.02 12.22 -14.85
CA ASP A 45 0.81 11.05 -15.25
C ASP A 45 0.42 10.56 -16.64
N LYS A 46 -0.88 10.60 -16.97
CA LYS A 46 -1.39 10.28 -18.31
C LYS A 46 -0.84 11.24 -19.36
N ILE A 47 -0.84 12.53 -19.07
CA ILE A 47 -0.28 13.54 -19.97
C ILE A 47 1.20 13.24 -20.22
N GLU A 48 1.98 13.03 -19.16
CA GLU A 48 3.43 12.77 -19.27
C GLU A 48 3.71 11.49 -20.06
N ALA A 49 2.96 10.42 -19.82
CA ALA A 49 3.15 9.15 -20.51
C ALA A 49 2.77 9.21 -21.99
N VAL A 50 1.61 9.77 -22.34
CA VAL A 50 1.20 9.93 -23.75
C VAL A 50 2.16 10.88 -24.47
N ARG A 51 2.57 11.96 -23.81
CA ARG A 51 3.56 12.89 -24.34
C ARG A 51 4.89 12.19 -24.64
N GLY A 52 5.39 11.35 -23.73
CA GLY A 52 6.62 10.59 -23.95
C GLY A 52 6.55 9.66 -25.17
N ILE A 53 5.42 9.01 -25.39
CA ILE A 53 5.21 8.16 -26.58
C ILE A 53 5.24 9.01 -27.85
N LEU A 54 4.48 10.10 -27.89
CA LEU A 54 4.40 10.97 -29.06
C LEU A 54 5.72 11.68 -29.35
N GLU A 55 6.50 12.05 -28.34
CA GLU A 55 7.85 12.59 -28.53
C GLU A 55 8.80 11.57 -29.16
N THR A 56 8.69 10.29 -28.79
CA THR A 56 9.52 9.22 -29.40
C THR A 56 9.13 8.91 -30.84
N GLU A 57 7.84 8.98 -31.17
CA GLU A 57 7.34 8.70 -32.52
C GLU A 57 7.50 9.89 -33.47
N PHE A 58 7.42 11.11 -32.93
CA PHE A 58 7.49 12.36 -33.68
C PHE A 58 8.67 13.24 -33.28
N GLU A 59 9.86 12.63 -33.23
CA GLU A 59 11.11 13.31 -32.92
C GLU A 59 11.30 14.54 -33.84
N GLY A 60 11.41 15.74 -33.25
CA GLY A 60 11.62 17.00 -33.97
C GLY A 60 10.36 17.82 -34.28
N ARG A 61 9.19 17.44 -33.76
CA ARG A 61 7.99 18.30 -33.75
C ARG A 61 8.04 19.32 -32.62
N GLU A 62 7.26 20.39 -32.77
CA GLU A 62 7.10 21.40 -31.72
C GLU A 62 6.35 20.79 -30.52
N GLU A 63 6.96 20.88 -29.34
CA GLU A 63 6.42 20.37 -28.06
C GLU A 63 4.99 20.87 -27.80
N VAL A 64 4.71 22.14 -28.14
CA VAL A 64 3.39 22.76 -27.99
C VAL A 64 2.31 22.03 -28.79
N VAL A 65 2.64 21.50 -29.97
CA VAL A 65 1.69 20.76 -30.82
C VAL A 65 1.40 19.39 -30.23
N ILE A 66 2.42 18.75 -29.66
CA ILE A 66 2.29 17.45 -28.98
C ILE A 66 1.40 17.63 -27.73
N GLU A 67 1.67 18.63 -26.90
CA GLU A 67 0.88 18.91 -25.71
C GLU A 67 -0.59 19.20 -26.03
N GLN A 68 -0.87 19.99 -27.06
CA GLN A 68 -2.23 20.25 -27.51
C GLN A 68 -2.95 18.98 -27.96
N ALA A 69 -2.26 18.10 -28.69
CA ALA A 69 -2.82 16.82 -29.11
C ALA A 69 -3.16 15.94 -27.90
N VAL A 70 -2.25 15.84 -26.91
CA VAL A 70 -2.47 15.06 -25.67
C VAL A 70 -3.66 15.58 -24.88
N LEU A 71 -3.77 16.90 -24.70
CA LEU A 71 -4.90 17.51 -24.02
C LEU A 71 -6.22 17.23 -24.75
N SER A 72 -6.23 17.31 -26.09
CA SER A 72 -7.43 17.00 -26.88
C SER A 72 -7.91 15.55 -26.70
N ILE A 73 -6.99 14.60 -26.57
CA ILE A 73 -7.31 13.18 -26.37
C ILE A 73 -7.95 12.97 -24.99
N LEU A 74 -7.42 13.62 -23.95
CA LEU A 74 -7.98 13.54 -22.60
C LEU A 74 -9.35 14.23 -22.49
N GLU A 75 -9.52 15.37 -23.16
CA GLU A 75 -10.82 16.05 -23.23
C GLU A 75 -11.88 15.17 -23.91
N GLU A 76 -11.55 14.50 -25.01
CA GLU A 76 -12.49 13.59 -25.66
C GLU A 76 -12.77 12.36 -24.81
N HIS A 77 -11.78 11.79 -24.12
CA HIS A 77 -12.01 10.71 -23.16
C HIS A 77 -12.99 11.13 -22.05
N ARG A 78 -12.80 12.31 -21.45
CA ARG A 78 -13.73 12.86 -20.45
C ARG A 78 -15.13 13.07 -21.02
N ARG A 79 -15.23 13.51 -22.28
CA ARG A 79 -16.51 13.66 -22.98
C ARG A 79 -17.20 12.30 -23.19
N LEU A 80 -16.46 11.28 -23.61
CA LEU A 80 -16.99 9.93 -23.79
C LEU A 80 -17.49 9.34 -22.47
N LEU A 81 -16.77 9.56 -21.36
CA LEU A 81 -17.23 9.18 -20.03
C LEU A 81 -18.51 9.91 -19.61
N ALA A 82 -18.66 11.19 -19.96
CA ALA A 82 -19.86 11.97 -19.66
C ALA A 82 -21.08 11.61 -20.53
N GLU A 83 -20.85 11.08 -21.74
CA GLU A 83 -21.92 10.69 -22.68
C GLU A 83 -22.48 9.29 -22.38
N ILE A 84 -21.74 8.44 -21.64
CA ILE A 84 -22.28 7.20 -21.08
C ILE A 84 -23.23 7.58 -19.95
N PRO A 85 -24.57 7.39 -20.09
CA PRO A 85 -25.48 7.62 -18.98
C PRO A 85 -25.22 6.56 -17.92
N SER A 86 -24.42 6.87 -16.90
CA SER A 86 -24.26 6.02 -15.74
C SER A 86 -25.61 5.98 -15.00
N PRO A 87 -26.25 4.82 -14.83
CA PRO A 87 -27.17 4.68 -13.72
C PRO A 87 -26.29 4.60 -12.49
N THR A 88 -26.46 5.55 -11.57
CA THR A 88 -25.80 5.63 -10.25
C THR A 88 -24.38 6.21 -10.25
N LEU A 89 -24.29 7.51 -9.99
CA LEU A 89 -23.42 8.17 -8.99
C LEU A 89 -23.50 9.69 -9.20
N SER A 90 -24.70 10.24 -9.01
CA SER A 90 -24.91 11.68 -8.85
C SER A 90 -24.73 12.04 -7.37
N GLU A 91 -23.51 12.00 -6.86
CA GLU A 91 -23.17 12.66 -5.59
C GLU A 91 -21.72 13.10 -5.63
N SER A 92 -21.50 14.33 -6.06
CA SER A 92 -20.87 15.38 -5.25
C SER A 92 -20.33 16.44 -6.20
N GLU A 93 -21.02 17.57 -6.29
CA GLU A 93 -20.48 18.94 -6.24
C GLU A 93 -21.68 19.88 -6.44
N SER A 94 -21.91 20.75 -5.45
CA SER A 94 -22.85 21.89 -5.42
C SER A 94 -24.34 21.60 -5.19
N SER A 95 -24.79 21.68 -3.93
CA SER A 95 -25.47 22.87 -3.39
C SER A 95 -26.16 22.58 -2.04
N GLU A 96 -26.07 23.54 -1.12
CA GLU A 96 -26.86 23.69 0.10
C GLU A 96 -28.33 23.27 -0.03
N SER A 97 -28.83 22.60 1.02
CA SER A 97 -30.14 22.70 1.69
C SER A 97 -30.91 21.38 1.90
N GLU A 98 -31.06 21.06 3.18
CA GLU A 98 -32.22 20.49 3.91
C GLU A 98 -32.82 19.14 3.47
N ASP A 99 -32.58 18.15 4.36
CA ASP A 99 -33.48 17.12 4.90
C ASP A 99 -34.59 16.52 4.01
N ASP A 100 -34.54 15.21 3.75
CA ASP A 100 -35.61 14.32 4.19
C ASP A 100 -35.17 12.85 4.32
N ASP A 101 -35.80 12.22 5.29
CA ASP A 101 -35.65 10.91 5.91
C ASP A 101 -35.77 9.70 4.96
N SER A 102 -35.07 8.60 5.31
CA SER A 102 -35.59 7.20 5.32
C SER A 102 -34.51 6.14 5.05
N SER A 103 -33.84 5.67 6.10
CA SER A 103 -33.88 4.24 6.49
C SER A 103 -33.02 3.99 7.72
N ASN A 104 -33.66 4.05 8.88
CA ASN A 104 -33.15 3.59 10.17
C ASN A 104 -32.73 2.11 10.09
N ASN A 105 -31.42 1.86 9.97
CA ASN A 105 -30.83 0.56 10.23
C ASN A 105 -29.78 0.73 11.35
N PRO A 106 -30.10 0.43 12.62
CA PRO A 106 -29.25 0.76 13.78
C PRO A 106 -27.93 -0.05 13.84
N ALA A 107 -27.67 -0.93 12.87
CA ALA A 107 -26.43 -1.68 12.77
C ALA A 107 -25.29 -0.92 12.04
N ILE A 108 -25.59 0.16 11.32
CA ILE A 108 -24.64 0.81 10.40
C ILE A 108 -23.84 1.95 11.06
N GLN A 109 -24.23 2.40 12.26
CA GLN A 109 -23.55 3.52 12.95
C GLN A 109 -22.42 3.10 13.90
N ASP A 110 -22.15 1.80 14.10
CA ASP A 110 -21.00 1.37 14.89
C ASP A 110 -19.70 1.56 14.06
N PRO A 111 -18.76 2.44 14.45
CA PRO A 111 -17.52 2.64 13.71
C PRO A 111 -16.71 1.34 13.60
N ALA A 112 -16.83 0.42 14.57
CA ALA A 112 -16.18 -0.88 14.50
C ALA A 112 -16.79 -1.80 13.43
N PHE A 113 -18.08 -1.65 13.13
CA PHE A 113 -18.75 -2.39 12.06
C PHE A 113 -18.38 -1.84 10.68
N GLN A 114 -18.30 -0.52 10.54
CA GLN A 114 -17.86 0.13 9.30
C GLN A 114 -16.40 -0.20 8.97
N GLU A 115 -15.50 -0.22 9.97
CA GLU A 115 -14.12 -0.66 9.77
C GLU A 115 -14.03 -2.13 9.34
N ARG A 116 -14.88 -3.01 9.88
CA ARG A 116 -14.94 -4.42 9.46
C ARG A 116 -15.44 -4.56 8.03
N LEU A 117 -16.43 -3.78 7.64
CA LEU A 117 -16.97 -3.79 6.28
C LEU A 117 -15.93 -3.27 5.27
N ARG A 118 -15.23 -2.18 5.59
CA ARG A 118 -14.10 -1.66 4.81
C ARG A 118 -12.97 -2.69 4.68
N LYS A 119 -12.59 -3.35 5.78
CA LYS A 119 -11.57 -4.41 5.76
C LYS A 119 -12.02 -5.61 4.94
N ALA A 120 -13.29 -6.01 5.02
CA ALA A 120 -13.83 -7.12 4.24
C ALA A 120 -13.83 -6.80 2.74
N LEU A 121 -14.25 -5.59 2.35
CA LEU A 121 -14.17 -5.12 0.97
C LEU A 121 -12.72 -5.05 0.47
N LEU A 122 -11.79 -4.59 1.31
CA LEU A 122 -10.37 -4.55 0.97
C LEU A 122 -9.79 -5.96 0.77
N ILE A 123 -10.19 -6.94 1.59
CA ILE A 123 -9.81 -8.35 1.41
C ILE A 123 -10.46 -8.94 0.15
N GLN A 124 -11.67 -8.50 -0.23
CA GLN A 124 -12.29 -8.95 -1.47
C GLN A 124 -11.61 -8.35 -2.71
N GLN A 125 -11.17 -7.09 -2.63
CA GLN A 125 -10.49 -6.38 -3.72
C GLN A 125 -9.02 -6.81 -3.87
N TYR A 126 -8.32 -7.08 -2.77
CA TYR A 126 -6.87 -7.29 -2.76
C TYR A 126 -6.42 -8.62 -2.15
N GLY A 127 -7.31 -9.36 -1.50
CA GLY A 127 -7.04 -10.67 -0.90
C GLY A 127 -7.21 -11.84 -1.86
N LEU A 128 -7.48 -11.58 -3.15
CA LEU A 128 -7.46 -12.60 -4.21
C LEU A 128 -6.11 -12.58 -4.97
N VAL A 129 -5.00 -12.49 -4.24
CA VAL A 129 -3.67 -12.75 -4.79
C VAL A 129 -2.90 -13.53 -3.71
N GLU A 130 -2.44 -14.72 -4.10
CA GLU A 130 -1.77 -15.76 -3.29
C GLU A 130 -2.71 -16.79 -2.65
N ASP A 131 -3.23 -17.72 -3.46
CA ASP A 131 -3.08 -19.17 -3.20
C ASP A 131 -3.49 -19.99 -4.43
N ASP A 132 -2.67 -19.90 -5.48
CA ASP A 132 -2.63 -20.92 -6.54
C ASP A 132 -1.22 -21.52 -6.63
N SER A 133 -0.74 -22.02 -5.49
CA SER A 133 0.23 -23.11 -5.50
C SER A 133 -0.17 -24.18 -4.47
N ALA A 134 -1.11 -25.01 -4.90
CA ALA A 134 -1.28 -26.41 -4.51
C ALA A 134 -1.39 -26.76 -3.01
N SER A 135 -2.51 -27.43 -2.71
CA SER A 135 -2.55 -28.59 -1.81
C SER A 135 -2.26 -28.32 -0.33
N SER A 136 -3.31 -28.07 0.45
CA SER A 136 -3.90 -29.14 1.27
C SER A 136 -4.96 -28.58 2.21
N TYR A 137 -6.12 -29.22 2.17
CA TYR A 137 -7.08 -29.25 3.25
C TYR A 137 -6.36 -29.49 4.59
N ALA A 138 -6.39 -28.51 5.48
CA ALA A 138 -6.26 -28.75 6.91
C ALA A 138 -7.04 -27.69 7.67
N VAL A 139 -8.36 -27.89 7.73
CA VAL A 139 -9.15 -27.54 8.90
C VAL A 139 -8.42 -28.10 10.13
N ARG A 140 -7.88 -27.23 10.98
CA ARG A 140 -7.53 -27.58 12.35
C ARG A 140 -8.17 -26.59 13.30
N GLU A 141 -9.39 -26.95 13.69
CA GLU A 141 -9.93 -26.61 15.00
C GLU A 141 -8.93 -27.05 16.11
N GLY A 142 -8.77 -26.22 17.13
CA GLY A 142 -8.47 -26.69 18.49
C GLY A 142 -7.01 -26.90 18.92
N GLY A 143 -6.38 -25.82 19.40
CA GLY A 143 -5.51 -25.78 20.62
C GLY A 143 -4.03 -26.16 20.47
N PRO A 144 -3.21 -26.09 21.56
CA PRO A 144 -3.26 -25.30 22.80
C PRO A 144 -2.03 -24.35 22.97
N GLY A 145 -2.00 -23.59 24.08
CA GLY A 145 -1.04 -22.50 24.36
C GLY A 145 0.45 -22.87 24.59
N PRO A 146 1.27 -21.87 24.98
CA PRO A 146 2.73 -21.93 24.91
C PRO A 146 3.32 -22.72 26.07
N GLY A 147 4.10 -23.75 25.77
CA GLY A 147 4.76 -24.56 26.80
C GLY A 147 5.88 -25.43 26.26
N GLU A 148 7.07 -25.20 26.84
CA GLU A 148 8.17 -26.13 27.04
C GLU A 148 9.10 -26.46 25.86
N GLY A 149 10.31 -25.89 25.97
CA GLY A 149 11.45 -26.19 25.13
C GLY A 149 11.84 -27.67 25.19
N LYS A 150 11.74 -28.33 24.05
CA LYS A 150 12.48 -29.56 23.78
C LYS A 150 13.85 -29.17 23.22
N LYS A 151 14.90 -29.50 23.99
CA LYS A 151 16.29 -29.50 23.51
C LYS A 151 16.35 -30.33 22.21
N PRO A 152 16.95 -29.84 21.11
CA PRO A 152 17.21 -30.69 19.97
C PRO A 152 18.31 -31.71 20.33
N ALA A 153 18.09 -32.93 19.88
CA ALA A 153 18.97 -34.08 20.03
C ALA A 153 20.38 -33.80 19.49
N GLU A 154 21.37 -34.40 20.15
CA GLU A 154 22.76 -34.52 19.70
C GLU A 154 22.84 -35.21 18.33
N GLY A 155 22.72 -34.41 17.27
CA GLY A 155 23.25 -34.72 15.95
C GLY A 155 24.42 -33.78 15.72
N GLY A 156 25.64 -34.28 15.92
CA GLY A 156 26.88 -33.51 15.76
C GLY A 156 27.06 -33.03 14.33
N ILE A 157 26.51 -31.85 14.02
CA ILE A 157 26.97 -31.05 12.89
C ILE A 157 28.29 -30.44 13.35
N ASP A 158 29.38 -30.92 12.75
CA ASP A 158 30.75 -30.55 13.07
C ASP A 158 30.85 -29.00 13.15
N GLU A 159 31.06 -28.48 14.36
CA GLU A 159 30.95 -27.04 14.65
C GLU A 159 31.92 -26.20 13.79
N ALA A 160 33.01 -26.84 13.34
CA ALA A 160 33.97 -26.31 12.39
C ALA A 160 33.36 -26.08 10.98
N LEU A 161 32.52 -27.00 10.50
CA LEU A 161 31.83 -26.87 9.22
C LEU A 161 30.81 -25.72 9.27
N LEU A 162 30.01 -25.64 10.33
CA LEU A 162 29.06 -24.54 10.57
C LEU A 162 29.77 -23.17 10.61
N ARG A 163 30.89 -23.08 11.35
CA ARG A 163 31.70 -21.85 11.41
C ARG A 163 32.33 -21.49 10.07
N SER A 164 32.78 -22.49 9.30
CA SER A 164 33.37 -22.27 7.97
C SER A 164 32.32 -21.79 6.95
N GLU A 165 31.11 -22.35 6.99
CA GLU A 165 29.99 -21.98 6.13
C GLU A 165 29.51 -20.56 6.45
N LEU A 166 29.38 -20.23 7.74
CA LEU A 166 29.05 -18.86 8.18
C LEU A 166 30.11 -17.85 7.72
N LYS A 167 31.40 -18.21 7.81
CA LYS A 167 32.51 -17.34 7.38
C LYS A 167 32.49 -17.16 5.86
N ARG A 168 32.18 -18.21 5.10
CA ARG A 168 32.05 -18.16 3.63
C ARG A 168 30.85 -17.31 3.20
N MET A 169 29.72 -17.45 3.88
CA MET A 169 28.52 -16.63 3.65
C MET A 169 28.75 -15.17 4.02
N SER A 170 29.48 -14.89 5.10
CA SER A 170 29.89 -13.54 5.50
C SER A 170 30.80 -12.88 4.46
N MET A 171 31.80 -13.61 3.95
CA MET A 171 32.73 -13.10 2.94
C MET A 171 32.04 -12.85 1.60
N LYS A 172 31.15 -13.75 1.14
CA LYS A 172 30.32 -13.55 -0.06
C LYS A 172 29.41 -12.30 0.05
N LYS A 173 28.83 -12.05 1.23
CA LYS A 173 28.04 -10.83 1.49
C LYS A 173 28.90 -9.57 1.44
N LYS A 174 30.13 -9.62 1.98
CA LYS A 174 31.07 -8.50 1.95
C LYS A 174 31.57 -8.19 0.53
N THR A 175 31.79 -9.20 -0.31
CA THR A 175 32.24 -9.00 -1.69
C THR A 175 31.14 -8.45 -2.59
N ARG A 176 29.88 -8.90 -2.43
CA ARG A 176 28.73 -8.29 -3.13
C ARG A 176 28.58 -6.81 -2.77
N LYS A 177 28.64 -6.48 -1.49
CA LYS A 177 28.47 -5.09 -1.01
C LYS A 177 29.54 -4.12 -1.55
N LYS A 178 30.77 -4.60 -1.81
CA LYS A 178 31.82 -3.79 -2.44
C LYS A 178 31.60 -3.58 -3.94
N TYR A 179 30.98 -4.53 -4.62
CA TYR A 179 30.67 -4.42 -6.05
C TYR A 179 29.48 -3.48 -6.28
N ASP A 180 28.46 -3.55 -5.41
CA ASP A 180 27.34 -2.61 -5.43
C ASP A 180 27.81 -1.17 -5.14
N SER A 181 28.69 -0.99 -4.14
CA SER A 181 29.16 0.36 -3.78
C SER A 181 30.03 1.04 -4.83
N VAL A 182 30.72 0.29 -5.71
CA VAL A 182 31.61 0.86 -6.74
C VAL A 182 30.83 1.23 -8.00
N ASN A 183 29.70 0.57 -8.28
CA ASN A 183 28.81 0.92 -9.39
C ASN A 183 27.76 2.00 -9.03
N GLU A 184 27.59 2.32 -7.73
CA GLU A 184 26.67 3.34 -7.25
C GLU A 184 27.23 4.79 -7.32
N ASP A 185 28.54 4.97 -7.52
CA ASP A 185 29.20 6.29 -7.51
C ASP A 185 29.06 7.07 -8.83
N TYR A 186 28.75 6.42 -9.96
CA TYR A 186 28.49 7.12 -11.23
C TYR A 186 27.11 7.81 -11.27
N PHE A 187 26.18 7.42 -10.39
CA PHE A 187 24.87 8.08 -10.15
C PHE A 187 24.85 8.94 -8.88
N ALA A 188 26.01 9.17 -8.25
CA ALA A 188 26.15 9.96 -7.03
C ALA A 188 26.45 11.44 -7.30
N SER A 189 26.09 11.98 -8.48
CA SER A 189 25.84 13.42 -8.59
C SER A 189 24.71 13.77 -7.62
N GLY A 190 24.89 14.83 -6.82
CA GLY A 190 24.03 15.21 -5.70
C GLY A 190 22.55 15.35 -6.05
N ASN A 191 21.83 14.24 -6.03
CA ASN A 191 20.39 14.21 -6.16
C ASN A 191 19.80 14.65 -4.82
N LEU A 192 19.30 15.89 -4.73
CA LEU A 192 18.63 16.49 -3.57
C LEU A 192 17.50 15.60 -3.00
N ASN A 193 16.97 14.67 -3.80
CA ASN A 193 15.97 13.71 -3.34
C ASN A 193 16.54 12.64 -2.38
N ARG A 194 17.84 12.31 -2.45
CA ARG A 194 18.47 11.37 -1.49
C ARG A 194 18.54 11.92 -0.08
N GLU A 195 18.76 13.22 0.09
CA GLU A 195 18.77 13.84 1.42
C GLU A 195 17.36 13.94 2.00
N LYS A 196 16.37 14.27 1.18
CA LYS A 196 14.94 14.23 1.57
C LYS A 196 14.53 12.82 1.99
N MET A 197 14.85 11.79 1.19
CA MET A 197 14.58 10.39 1.53
C MET A 197 15.27 9.96 2.83
N LYS A 198 16.55 10.34 3.03
CA LYS A 198 17.25 10.06 4.30
C LYS A 198 16.62 10.76 5.48
N TYR A 199 16.15 12.00 5.30
CA TYR A 199 15.48 12.78 6.34
C TYR A 199 14.12 12.17 6.69
N GLU A 200 13.31 11.81 5.70
CA GLU A 200 12.04 11.12 5.88
C GLU A 200 12.22 9.76 6.56
N ASP A 201 13.21 8.97 6.14
CA ASP A 201 13.55 7.71 6.79
C ASP A 201 14.01 7.92 8.24
N ALA A 202 14.80 8.96 8.50
CA ALA A 202 15.21 9.32 9.86
C ALA A 202 14.01 9.73 10.71
N GLN A 203 13.07 10.49 10.15
CA GLN A 203 11.84 10.92 10.82
C GLN A 203 10.92 9.72 11.10
N LYS A 204 10.72 8.82 10.14
CA LYS A 204 9.96 7.57 10.32
C LYS A 204 10.57 6.70 11.41
N ARG A 205 11.90 6.55 11.44
CA ARG A 205 12.61 5.82 12.51
C ARG A 205 12.48 6.51 13.87
N ALA A 206 12.51 7.84 13.91
CA ALA A 206 12.32 8.60 15.15
C ALA A 206 10.90 8.44 15.69
N ALA A 207 9.88 8.52 14.83
CA ALA A 207 8.48 8.30 15.19
C ALA A 207 8.22 6.88 15.69
N ALA A 208 8.79 5.86 15.02
CA ALA A 208 8.71 4.47 15.47
C ALA A 208 9.36 4.26 16.85
N LYS A 209 10.49 4.93 17.13
CA LYS A 209 11.13 4.88 18.45
C LYS A 209 10.28 5.58 19.53
N ALA A 210 9.69 6.73 19.21
CA ALA A 210 8.84 7.47 20.14
C ALA A 210 7.58 6.66 20.53
N THR A 211 6.88 6.10 19.55
CA THR A 211 5.70 5.25 19.79
C THR A 211 6.05 3.98 20.58
N ALA A 212 7.21 3.36 20.32
CA ALA A 212 7.68 2.23 21.12
C ALA A 212 8.02 2.61 22.57
N ALA A 213 8.59 3.80 22.78
CA ALA A 213 8.87 4.31 24.12
C ALA A 213 7.58 4.63 24.89
N GLU A 214 6.59 5.24 24.23
CA GLU A 214 5.28 5.54 24.81
C GLU A 214 4.54 4.28 25.23
N LYS A 215 4.52 3.23 24.39
CA LYS A 215 3.96 1.92 24.75
C LYS A 215 4.63 1.35 26.00
N LYS A 216 5.96 1.39 26.08
CA LYS A 216 6.69 0.93 27.28
C LYS A 216 6.34 1.71 28.54
N VAL A 217 6.14 3.03 28.43
CA VAL A 217 5.72 3.87 29.56
C VAL A 217 4.31 3.51 30.00
N ASN A 218 3.38 3.34 29.06
CA ASN A 218 2.00 2.95 29.34
C ASN A 218 1.90 1.55 29.97
N ASP A 219 2.65 0.57 29.45
CA ASP A 219 2.71 -0.78 30.00
C ASP A 219 3.27 -0.78 31.43
N LYS A 220 4.34 0.00 31.66
CA LYS A 220 4.94 0.13 33.00
C LYS A 220 3.99 0.81 33.99
N ALA A 221 3.25 1.83 33.56
CA ALA A 221 2.24 2.50 34.37
C ALA A 221 1.07 1.55 34.69
N GLY A 222 0.60 0.77 33.72
CA GLY A 222 -0.42 -0.26 33.92
C GLY A 222 0.02 -1.33 34.91
N TYR A 223 1.25 -1.83 34.80
CA TYR A 223 1.81 -2.80 35.73
C TYR A 223 1.93 -2.24 37.16
N ALA A 224 2.37 -0.98 37.30
CA ALA A 224 2.46 -0.32 38.60
C ALA A 224 1.07 -0.17 39.26
N LYS A 225 0.04 0.17 38.48
CA LYS A 225 -1.34 0.27 38.96
C LYS A 225 -1.87 -1.09 39.44
N GLN A 226 -1.66 -2.15 38.65
CA GLN A 226 -2.05 -3.51 39.05
C GLN A 226 -1.37 -3.95 40.35
N LYS A 227 -0.07 -3.66 40.50
CA LYS A 227 0.67 -3.97 41.73
C LYS A 227 0.12 -3.21 42.94
N ALA A 228 -0.20 -1.92 42.76
CA ALA A 228 -0.81 -1.10 43.81
C ALA A 228 -2.20 -1.64 44.23
N ASP A 229 -3.05 -1.99 43.27
CA ASP A 229 -4.37 -2.56 43.54
C ASP A 229 -4.28 -3.91 44.27
N GLN A 230 -3.32 -4.77 43.90
CA GLN A 230 -3.05 -6.03 44.59
C GLN A 230 -2.57 -5.80 46.03
N GLN A 231 -1.65 -4.86 46.24
CA GLN A 231 -1.18 -4.50 47.58
C GLN A 231 -2.31 -3.94 48.45
N ALA A 232 -3.12 -3.01 47.93
CA ALA A 232 -4.28 -2.46 48.62
C ALA A 232 -5.29 -3.55 49.00
N LYS A 233 -5.55 -4.51 48.11
CA LYS A 233 -6.43 -5.67 48.38
C LYS A 233 -5.87 -6.58 49.47
N LEU A 234 -4.56 -6.85 49.46
CA LEU A 234 -3.90 -7.64 50.51
C LEU A 234 -3.93 -6.93 51.86
N GLU A 235 -3.67 -5.63 51.91
CA GLU A 235 -3.76 -4.83 53.13
C GLU A 235 -5.18 -4.77 53.67
N ALA A 236 -6.19 -4.59 52.81
CA ALA A 236 -7.60 -4.65 53.22
C ALA A 236 -7.96 -6.02 53.80
N ARG A 237 -7.48 -7.11 53.20
CA ARG A 237 -7.67 -8.48 53.72
C ARG A 237 -6.99 -8.66 55.08
N ARG A 238 -5.75 -8.20 55.24
CA ARG A 238 -5.03 -8.23 56.52
C ARG A 238 -5.75 -7.41 57.61
N LYS A 239 -6.18 -6.19 57.29
CA LYS A 239 -6.98 -5.35 58.20
C LYS A 239 -8.31 -6.00 58.58
N LYS A 240 -8.97 -6.71 57.65
CA LYS A 240 -10.21 -7.46 57.94
C LYS A 240 -9.95 -8.68 58.83
N ALA A 241 -8.89 -9.44 58.57
CA ALA A 241 -8.49 -10.59 59.38
C ALA A 241 -8.13 -10.19 60.82
N ALA A 242 -7.33 -9.13 61.00
CA ALA A 242 -6.96 -8.61 62.32
C ALA A 242 -8.16 -8.08 63.14
N LYS A 243 -9.23 -7.61 62.46
CA LYS A 243 -10.50 -7.25 63.13
C LYS A 243 -11.36 -8.47 63.49
N GLY A 244 -11.21 -9.58 62.76
CA GLY A 244 -11.89 -10.85 63.06
C GLY A 244 -11.35 -11.53 64.31
N GLU A 245 -10.02 -11.60 64.45
CA GLU A 245 -9.35 -12.14 65.65
C GLU A 245 -9.56 -11.32 66.92
N ARG A 246 -9.96 -10.05 66.81
CA ARG A 246 -10.32 -9.20 67.97
C ARG A 246 -11.78 -9.35 68.41
N ARG A 247 -12.62 -10.01 67.61
CA ARG A 247 -14.06 -10.20 67.88
C ARG A 247 -14.43 -11.66 68.17
N GLY A 248 -13.57 -12.62 67.80
CA GLY A 248 -13.60 -13.98 68.32
C GLY A 248 -12.80 -14.08 69.60
#